data_AF-A0A829BXG8-F1
#
_entry.id   AF-A0A829BXG8-F1
#
_cell.length_a   1.000
_cell.length_b   1.000
_cell.length_c   1.000
_cell.angle_alpha   90.00
_cell.angle_beta   90.00
_cell.angle_gamma   90.00
#
_symmetry.space_group_name_H-M   'P 1'
#
loop_
_entity.id
_entity.type
_entity.pdbx_description
1 polymer ?
#
loop_
_entity_poly.entity_id
_entity_poly.type
_entity_poly.pdbx_seq_one_letter_code
_entity_poly.pdbx_strand_id
1 'polypeptide(L)'
;SGDVNTGAFISGNYSNGAFWTGDYQGLLDFSFPVGPLIPQTHLVHLRETVNLGPIHIDPIHVHIPPLLDIDQTIDLGSFTVAPITVAPIALDYHETFDLGPLVIFPPMNIPATVIESFSTAPGGPAPPPFVIPATSNVFISTVDFATGNNVIGPFSGALAPTTIQLGASGPSFSVLNLSIPPIHIPGLTIPSVPLRIDVDGGIPGFTLFPDGLTFPKIPVHVDAFAGIPDFTIFPNGYTIDPIPLQLNLDLTLGPINLNPIHNPAVPGFGNTTGAPSSGFFNSG
;
A
#
# COMPACT_ATOMS: atom_id res chain seq x y z
N SER A 1 107.77 62.61 -113.48
CA SER A 1 109.12 62.36 -112.95
C SER A 1 109.04 61.19 -111.99
N GLY A 2 110.20 60.65 -111.60
CA GLY A 2 110.40 59.34 -111.00
C GLY A 2 109.74 59.04 -109.65
N ASP A 3 109.98 57.87 -109.06
CA ASP A 3 110.87 56.78 -109.48
C ASP A 3 110.16 55.41 -109.27
N VAL A 4 109.17 55.21 -110.14
CA VAL A 4 108.63 53.99 -110.78
C VAL A 4 108.87 52.59 -110.16
N ASN A 5 107.79 52.07 -109.57
CA ASN A 5 107.08 50.81 -109.83
C ASN A 5 107.84 49.61 -110.45
N THR A 6 107.71 48.44 -109.84
CA THR A 6 107.59 47.15 -110.57
C THR A 6 106.50 46.30 -109.95
N GLY A 7 105.75 45.59 -110.80
CA GLY A 7 104.91 44.50 -110.38
C GLY A 7 105.67 43.37 -109.66
N ALA A 8 104.96 42.38 -109.12
CA ALA A 8 103.51 42.18 -109.23
C ALA A 8 102.73 43.10 -108.28
N PHE A 9 101.91 43.96 -108.89
CA PHE A 9 101.34 45.19 -108.36
C PHE A 9 100.26 44.95 -107.30
N ILE A 10 100.55 45.20 -106.02
CA ILE A 10 99.53 45.75 -105.12
C ILE A 10 99.43 47.24 -105.46
N SER A 11 98.24 47.74 -105.81
CA SER A 11 98.00 49.17 -105.99
C SER A 11 96.74 49.60 -105.24
N GLY A 12 96.87 50.62 -104.40
CA GLY A 12 95.84 51.12 -103.49
C GLY A 12 96.47 51.53 -102.16
N ASN A 13 95.89 52.48 -101.44
CA ASN A 13 96.42 52.91 -100.16
C ASN A 13 95.93 51.94 -99.07
N TYR A 14 96.84 51.45 -98.23
CA TYR A 14 96.54 50.60 -97.07
C TYR A 14 95.89 49.22 -97.39
N SER A 15 96.25 48.61 -98.53
CA SER A 15 95.82 47.24 -98.92
C SER A 15 96.60 46.15 -98.15
N ASN A 16 95.94 45.08 -97.69
CA ASN A 16 96.52 44.05 -96.80
C ASN A 16 96.93 42.71 -97.44
N GLY A 17 96.92 42.59 -98.78
CA GLY A 17 97.21 41.30 -99.44
C GLY A 17 97.73 41.40 -100.87
N ALA A 18 98.66 40.51 -101.23
CA ALA A 18 99.18 40.38 -102.59
C ALA A 18 98.04 40.13 -103.60
N PHE A 19 98.08 40.85 -104.73
CA PHE A 19 97.14 40.78 -105.87
C PHE A 19 95.78 41.51 -105.74
N TRP A 20 95.55 42.32 -104.70
CA TRP A 20 94.25 42.98 -104.49
C TRP A 20 94.31 44.48 -104.76
N THR A 21 93.39 44.98 -105.60
CA THR A 21 93.26 46.40 -105.97
C THR A 21 91.95 47.00 -105.45
N GLY A 22 92.02 48.08 -104.66
CA GLY A 22 90.87 48.82 -104.14
C GLY A 22 90.98 49.11 -102.63
N ASP A 23 90.53 50.29 -102.20
CA ASP A 23 90.63 50.72 -100.80
C ASP A 23 89.61 49.97 -99.91
N TYR A 24 89.99 49.59 -98.68
CA TYR A 24 89.12 48.98 -97.64
C TYR A 24 88.48 47.61 -97.97
N GLN A 25 89.12 46.77 -98.78
CA GLN A 25 88.58 45.43 -99.08
C GLN A 25 89.15 44.37 -98.12
N GLY A 26 88.27 43.51 -97.55
CA GLY A 26 88.67 42.34 -96.73
C GLY A 26 88.56 42.49 -95.20
N LEU A 27 87.69 43.38 -94.71
CA LEU A 27 87.50 43.64 -93.28
C LEU A 27 86.57 42.61 -92.60
N LEU A 28 87.02 41.99 -91.50
CA LEU A 28 86.27 40.95 -90.77
C LEU A 28 85.39 41.53 -89.65
N ASP A 29 84.10 41.16 -89.65
CA ASP A 29 83.11 41.48 -88.61
C ASP A 29 82.70 40.22 -87.83
N PHE A 30 82.43 40.35 -86.53
CA PHE A 30 82.03 39.25 -85.65
C PHE A 30 80.85 39.63 -84.74
N SER A 31 79.90 38.70 -84.59
CA SER A 31 78.78 38.80 -83.64
C SER A 31 78.58 37.48 -82.92
N PHE A 32 78.40 37.54 -81.59
CA PHE A 32 78.17 36.37 -80.73
C PHE A 32 76.85 36.52 -79.95
N PRO A 33 75.87 35.63 -80.13
CA PRO A 33 74.67 35.63 -79.30
C PRO A 33 74.96 35.06 -77.90
N VAL A 34 74.38 35.68 -76.87
CA VAL A 34 74.43 35.23 -75.46
C VAL A 34 73.02 34.86 -75.00
N GLY A 35 72.86 33.68 -74.37
CA GLY A 35 71.57 33.21 -73.84
C GLY A 35 71.10 33.96 -72.58
N PRO A 36 69.93 33.58 -72.00
CA PRO A 36 69.39 34.25 -70.82
C PRO A 36 70.35 34.17 -69.64
N LEU A 37 70.56 35.30 -68.99
CA LEU A 37 71.42 35.44 -67.83
C LEU A 37 70.78 34.76 -66.59
N ILE A 38 69.45 34.78 -66.51
CA ILE A 38 68.69 34.14 -65.42
C ILE A 38 67.53 33.35 -66.07
N PRO A 39 67.40 32.03 -65.82
CA PRO A 39 66.25 31.25 -66.27
C PRO A 39 65.01 31.53 -65.41
N GLN A 40 63.82 31.07 -65.82
CA GLN A 40 62.63 31.21 -64.98
C GLN A 40 62.84 30.50 -63.64
N THR A 41 62.68 31.22 -62.54
CA THR A 41 62.91 30.70 -61.19
C THR A 41 61.70 30.94 -60.30
N HIS A 42 61.38 29.98 -59.43
CA HIS A 42 60.34 30.14 -58.41
C HIS A 42 60.99 30.84 -57.21
N LEU A 43 60.54 32.05 -56.93
CA LEU A 43 61.00 32.87 -55.80
C LEU A 43 60.37 32.39 -54.51
N VAL A 44 59.11 32.01 -54.56
CA VAL A 44 58.34 31.48 -53.42
C VAL A 44 57.48 30.34 -53.93
N HIS A 45 57.61 29.17 -53.31
CA HIS A 45 56.75 28.02 -53.55
C HIS A 45 56.32 27.46 -52.20
N LEU A 46 55.09 27.78 -51.79
CA LEU A 46 54.53 27.34 -50.52
C LEU A 46 53.32 26.45 -50.78
N ARG A 47 53.35 25.30 -50.12
CA ARG A 47 52.28 24.29 -50.10
C ARG A 47 52.15 23.83 -48.65
N GLU A 48 51.16 24.37 -47.96
CA GLU A 48 50.96 24.06 -46.54
C GLU A 48 49.50 23.72 -46.28
N THR A 49 49.26 22.71 -45.46
CA THR A 49 47.93 22.38 -44.95
C THR A 49 47.85 22.89 -43.53
N VAL A 50 46.99 23.88 -43.30
CA VAL A 50 46.72 24.42 -41.96
C VAL A 50 45.42 23.80 -41.47
N ASN A 51 45.46 23.17 -40.30
CA ASN A 51 44.26 22.63 -39.67
C ASN A 51 43.57 23.75 -38.88
N LEU A 52 42.32 24.06 -39.23
CA LEU A 52 41.46 24.85 -38.36
C LEU A 52 41.05 23.93 -37.21
N GLY A 53 41.60 24.22 -36.03
CA GLY A 53 41.67 23.34 -34.87
C GLY A 53 40.32 22.78 -34.38
N PRO A 54 40.38 21.86 -33.41
CA PRO A 54 39.20 21.15 -32.99
C PRO A 54 38.30 22.07 -32.15
N ILE A 55 36.99 22.01 -32.38
CA ILE A 55 36.02 22.75 -31.58
C ILE A 55 35.59 21.83 -30.44
N HIS A 56 35.88 22.23 -29.19
CA HIS A 56 35.39 21.53 -28.02
C HIS A 56 34.05 22.11 -27.57
N ILE A 57 33.07 21.23 -27.39
CA ILE A 57 31.77 21.54 -26.82
C ILE A 57 31.77 20.95 -25.41
N ASP A 58 31.68 21.82 -24.42
CA ASP A 58 31.59 21.43 -23.02
C ASP A 58 30.26 20.67 -22.74
N PRO A 59 30.20 19.85 -21.69
CA PRO A 59 28.96 19.19 -21.28
C PRO A 59 27.82 20.19 -21.05
N ILE A 60 26.65 19.90 -21.64
CA ILE A 60 25.45 20.74 -21.52
C ILE A 60 24.50 20.07 -20.54
N HIS A 61 24.30 20.71 -19.38
CA HIS A 61 23.38 20.23 -18.35
C HIS A 61 21.95 20.65 -18.69
N VAL A 62 21.05 19.66 -18.76
CA VAL A 62 19.62 19.89 -19.00
C VAL A 62 18.89 19.61 -17.69
N HIS A 63 18.35 20.68 -17.09
CA HIS A 63 17.46 20.60 -15.95
C HIS A 63 16.01 20.64 -16.43
N ILE A 64 15.20 19.65 -16.04
CA ILE A 64 13.78 19.61 -16.35
C ILE A 64 13.02 19.74 -15.03
N PRO A 65 12.23 20.82 -14.82
CA PRO A 65 11.40 20.90 -13.63
C PRO A 65 10.39 19.73 -13.63
N PRO A 66 10.12 19.12 -12.46
CA PRO A 66 9.22 17.98 -12.38
C PRO A 66 7.81 18.36 -12.88
N LEU A 67 7.13 17.39 -13.48
CA LEU A 67 5.75 17.55 -13.94
C LEU A 67 4.79 17.62 -12.74
N LEU A 68 5.13 16.93 -11.65
CA LEU A 68 4.43 16.96 -10.39
C LEU A 68 5.42 16.87 -9.23
N ASP A 69 5.32 17.82 -8.32
CA ASP A 69 6.05 17.86 -7.07
C ASP A 69 5.07 18.32 -5.99
N ILE A 70 4.53 17.35 -5.25
CA ILE A 70 3.61 17.59 -4.13
C ILE A 70 4.37 17.22 -2.86
N ASP A 71 4.69 18.23 -2.06
CA ASP A 71 5.08 18.09 -0.66
C ASP A 71 4.14 18.94 0.19
N GLN A 72 3.02 18.34 0.60
CA GLN A 72 1.99 19.05 1.35
C GLN A 72 1.39 18.19 2.46
N THR A 73 1.14 18.81 3.61
CA THR A 73 0.30 18.23 4.65
C THR A 73 -1.14 18.65 4.43
N ILE A 74 -2.00 17.68 4.14
CA ILE A 74 -3.45 17.86 4.06
C ILE A 74 -4.03 17.42 5.39
N ASP A 75 -4.85 18.28 5.96
CA ASP A 75 -5.49 17.94 7.20
C ASP A 75 -6.91 17.41 6.99
N LEU A 76 -7.14 16.20 7.47
CA LEU A 76 -8.50 15.67 7.61
C LEU A 76 -9.17 16.39 8.78
N GLY A 77 -10.28 17.08 8.50
CA GLY A 77 -11.05 17.82 9.51
C GLY A 77 -11.51 16.93 10.66
N SER A 78 -11.79 17.54 11.81
CA SER A 78 -12.37 16.81 12.95
C SER A 78 -13.74 16.27 12.60
N PHE A 79 -14.06 15.08 13.09
CA PHE A 79 -15.40 14.52 12.99
C PHE A 79 -15.86 14.02 14.35
N THR A 80 -17.18 13.99 14.55
CA THR A 80 -17.79 13.58 15.80
C THR A 80 -18.71 12.40 15.56
N VAL A 81 -18.55 11.36 16.38
CA VAL A 81 -19.48 10.24 16.45
C VAL A 81 -20.57 10.62 17.44
N ALA A 82 -21.83 10.56 16.99
CA ALA A 82 -22.99 10.86 17.82
C ALA A 82 -23.14 9.85 18.98
N PRO A 83 -23.80 10.23 20.08
CA PRO A 83 -24.10 9.31 21.17
C PRO A 83 -24.85 8.07 20.68
N ILE A 84 -24.49 6.91 21.23
CA ILE A 84 -25.14 5.63 20.91
C ILE A 84 -25.93 5.18 22.14
N THR A 85 -27.25 5.24 22.05
CA THR A 85 -28.14 4.86 23.16
C THR A 85 -28.64 3.43 22.99
N VAL A 86 -28.46 2.62 24.03
CA VAL A 86 -29.02 1.29 24.17
C VAL A 86 -30.24 1.38 25.10
N ALA A 87 -31.39 0.91 24.61
CA ALA A 87 -32.64 0.94 25.37
C ALA A 87 -32.61 -0.03 26.56
N PRO A 88 -33.35 0.28 27.65
CA PRO A 88 -33.51 -0.65 28.77
C PRO A 88 -34.26 -1.92 28.35
N ILE A 89 -33.91 -3.03 29.01
CA ILE A 89 -34.65 -4.29 28.94
C ILE A 89 -35.31 -4.48 30.29
N ALA A 90 -36.62 -4.26 30.36
CA ALA A 90 -37.40 -4.49 31.57
C ALA A 90 -37.74 -5.98 31.70
N LEU A 91 -37.62 -6.51 32.91
CA LEU A 91 -38.19 -7.78 33.34
C LEU A 91 -39.29 -7.44 34.34
N ASP A 92 -40.52 -7.68 33.93
CA ASP A 92 -41.71 -7.40 34.71
C ASP A 92 -42.64 -8.61 34.61
N TYR A 93 -42.69 -9.40 35.68
CA TYR A 93 -43.54 -10.59 35.74
C TYR A 93 -44.27 -10.66 37.08
N HIS A 94 -45.59 -10.45 37.01
CA HIS A 94 -46.50 -10.59 38.14
C HIS A 94 -47.57 -11.61 37.82
N GLU A 95 -47.49 -12.76 38.48
CA GLU A 95 -48.53 -13.77 38.36
C GLU A 95 -48.86 -14.33 39.73
N THR A 96 -50.14 -14.61 39.93
CA THR A 96 -50.62 -15.30 41.13
C THR A 96 -51.33 -16.57 40.69
N PHE A 97 -50.95 -17.69 41.27
CA PHE A 97 -51.64 -18.96 41.06
C PHE A 97 -52.06 -19.58 42.38
N ASP A 98 -53.20 -20.26 42.35
CA ASP A 98 -53.72 -20.95 43.51
C ASP A 98 -53.12 -22.34 43.59
N LEU A 99 -52.36 -22.58 44.66
CA LEU A 99 -52.09 -23.95 45.09
C LEU A 99 -53.39 -24.48 45.67
N GLY A 100 -54.02 -25.42 44.95
CA GLY A 100 -55.28 -26.04 45.37
C GLY A 100 -55.20 -26.70 46.75
N PRO A 101 -56.34 -27.08 47.33
CA PRO A 101 -56.38 -27.59 48.70
C PRO A 101 -55.65 -28.94 48.81
N LEU A 102 -54.84 -29.09 49.85
CA LEU A 102 -54.14 -30.36 50.15
C LEU A 102 -54.94 -31.15 51.18
N VAL A 103 -55.54 -32.26 50.74
CA VAL A 103 -56.23 -33.21 51.64
C VAL A 103 -55.19 -34.13 52.27
N ILE A 104 -54.96 -33.99 53.58
CA ILE A 104 -54.04 -34.88 54.32
C ILE A 104 -54.74 -36.21 54.60
N PHE A 105 -56.00 -36.15 55.05
CA PHE A 105 -56.89 -37.31 55.09
C PHE A 105 -58.35 -36.85 55.00
N PRO A 106 -59.21 -37.61 54.30
CA PRO A 106 -60.63 -37.31 54.21
C PRO A 106 -61.34 -37.57 55.54
N PRO A 107 -62.52 -36.96 55.77
CA PRO A 107 -63.36 -37.30 56.92
C PRO A 107 -63.73 -38.79 56.90
N MET A 108 -63.70 -39.42 58.07
CA MET A 108 -64.01 -40.84 58.24
C MET A 108 -65.13 -41.03 59.26
N ASN A 109 -66.05 -41.94 58.94
CA ASN A 109 -67.10 -42.38 59.83
C ASN A 109 -66.89 -43.84 60.16
N ILE A 110 -66.65 -44.14 61.42
CA ILE A 110 -66.68 -45.51 61.93
C ILE A 110 -68.11 -45.76 62.41
N PRO A 111 -68.84 -46.72 61.81
CA PRO A 111 -70.23 -47.00 62.20
C PRO A 111 -70.30 -47.51 63.65
N ALA A 112 -71.50 -47.41 64.25
CA ALA A 112 -71.74 -48.03 65.56
C ALA A 112 -71.46 -49.53 65.52
N THR A 113 -70.88 -50.07 66.58
CA THR A 113 -70.63 -51.50 66.72
C THR A 113 -71.44 -52.05 67.88
N VAL A 114 -72.25 -53.08 67.62
CA VAL A 114 -72.92 -53.83 68.69
C VAL A 114 -71.88 -54.74 69.32
N ILE A 115 -71.63 -54.54 70.61
CA ILE A 115 -70.74 -55.37 71.43
C ILE A 115 -71.47 -56.68 71.76
N GLU A 116 -72.69 -56.57 72.30
CA GLU A 116 -73.52 -57.71 72.69
C GLU A 116 -75.00 -57.39 72.51
N SER A 117 -75.80 -58.42 72.25
CA SER A 117 -77.25 -58.34 72.19
C SER A 117 -77.86 -59.52 72.92
N PHE A 118 -78.76 -59.23 73.86
CA PHE A 118 -79.45 -60.24 74.65
C PHE A 118 -80.96 -60.10 74.47
N SER A 119 -81.66 -61.24 74.46
CA SER A 119 -83.12 -61.29 74.52
C SER A 119 -83.55 -62.50 75.34
N THR A 120 -84.72 -62.43 75.97
CA THR A 120 -85.25 -63.54 76.76
C THR A 120 -86.71 -63.82 76.42
N ALA A 121 -87.07 -65.11 76.35
CA ALA A 121 -88.45 -65.52 76.11
C ALA A 121 -89.23 -65.66 77.43
N PRO A 122 -90.54 -65.36 77.46
CA PRO A 122 -91.38 -65.56 78.64
C PRO A 122 -91.34 -67.02 79.13
N GLY A 123 -91.09 -67.24 80.43
CA GLY A 123 -91.11 -68.56 81.05
C GLY A 123 -89.85 -69.42 80.86
N GLY A 124 -88.79 -68.88 80.24
CA GLY A 124 -87.50 -69.56 80.13
C GLY A 124 -86.67 -69.57 81.42
N PRO A 125 -85.65 -70.43 81.53
CA PRO A 125 -84.71 -70.42 82.66
C PRO A 125 -83.99 -69.07 82.76
N ALA A 126 -83.65 -68.66 84.00
CA ALA A 126 -82.97 -67.40 84.24
C ALA A 126 -81.62 -67.36 83.49
N PRO A 127 -81.30 -66.27 82.76
CA PRO A 127 -79.99 -66.13 82.12
C PRO A 127 -78.89 -66.13 83.18
N PRO A 128 -77.72 -66.72 82.90
CA PRO A 128 -76.58 -66.60 83.79
C PRO A 128 -76.19 -65.12 83.95
N PRO A 129 -75.66 -64.72 85.12
CA PRO A 129 -75.09 -63.38 85.28
C PRO A 129 -74.01 -63.16 84.23
N PHE A 130 -73.99 -61.99 83.62
CA PHE A 130 -72.93 -61.61 82.68
C PHE A 130 -72.17 -60.40 83.19
N VAL A 131 -70.90 -60.33 82.85
CA VAL A 131 -69.98 -59.30 83.30
C VAL A 131 -69.66 -58.40 82.13
N ILE A 132 -70.08 -57.15 82.20
CA ILE A 132 -69.61 -56.12 81.27
C ILE A 132 -68.22 -55.70 81.77
N PRO A 133 -67.15 -55.87 80.98
CA PRO A 133 -65.83 -55.39 81.35
C PRO A 133 -65.82 -53.85 81.43
N ALA A 134 -64.80 -53.29 82.08
CA ALA A 134 -64.62 -51.84 82.12
C ALA A 134 -64.56 -51.30 80.68
N THR A 135 -65.52 -50.45 80.31
CA THR A 135 -65.67 -49.96 78.95
C THR A 135 -65.95 -48.46 78.99
N SER A 136 -65.15 -47.71 78.24
CA SER A 136 -65.32 -46.27 78.10
C SER A 136 -66.16 -45.99 76.85
N ASN A 137 -67.17 -45.13 76.96
CA ASN A 137 -68.07 -44.72 75.87
C ASN A 137 -68.93 -45.85 75.30
N VAL A 138 -69.84 -46.35 76.12
CA VAL A 138 -70.83 -47.35 75.75
C VAL A 138 -72.22 -46.75 75.74
N PHE A 139 -73.05 -47.22 74.82
CA PHE A 139 -74.48 -46.98 74.78
C PHE A 139 -75.24 -48.28 75.11
N ILE A 140 -76.11 -48.21 76.11
CA ILE A 140 -77.08 -49.25 76.45
C ILE A 140 -78.44 -48.81 75.95
N SER A 141 -79.13 -49.67 75.20
CA SER A 141 -80.50 -49.40 74.72
C SER A 141 -81.51 -49.39 75.87
N THR A 142 -82.64 -48.75 75.64
CA THR A 142 -83.80 -48.85 76.53
C THR A 142 -84.28 -50.30 76.60
N VAL A 143 -84.53 -50.82 77.79
CA VAL A 143 -85.04 -52.19 78.00
C VAL A 143 -86.31 -52.15 78.84
N ASP A 144 -87.39 -52.72 78.30
CA ASP A 144 -88.67 -52.91 78.98
C ASP A 144 -88.80 -54.36 79.47
N PHE A 145 -89.11 -54.52 80.77
CA PHE A 145 -89.43 -55.83 81.34
C PHE A 145 -90.92 -56.14 81.25
N ALA A 146 -91.27 -57.36 80.83
CA ALA A 146 -92.64 -57.81 80.59
C ALA A 146 -93.57 -57.78 81.81
N THR A 147 -93.03 -57.66 83.03
CA THR A 147 -93.80 -57.55 84.28
C THR A 147 -94.29 -56.13 84.59
N GLY A 148 -94.11 -55.18 83.67
CA GLY A 148 -94.97 -54.01 83.56
C GLY A 148 -94.62 -52.80 84.42
N ASN A 149 -93.35 -52.57 84.80
CA ASN A 149 -92.75 -51.22 85.00
C ASN A 149 -91.37 -51.30 85.70
N ASN A 150 -90.38 -51.85 85.02
CA ASN A 150 -89.00 -51.41 85.25
C ASN A 150 -88.40 -51.14 83.87
N VAL A 151 -87.94 -49.91 83.65
CA VAL A 151 -87.31 -49.48 82.40
C VAL A 151 -85.85 -49.22 82.74
N ILE A 152 -84.93 -49.98 82.16
CA ILE A 152 -83.53 -49.55 82.12
C ILE A 152 -83.46 -48.53 81.00
N GLY A 153 -83.35 -47.26 81.37
CA GLY A 153 -83.26 -46.14 80.42
C GLY A 153 -82.02 -46.25 79.54
N PRO A 154 -81.97 -45.52 78.40
CA PRO A 154 -80.77 -45.48 77.62
C PRO A 154 -79.63 -44.89 78.47
N PHE A 155 -78.53 -45.63 78.60
CA PHE A 155 -77.33 -45.15 79.28
C PHE A 155 -76.27 -44.81 78.25
N SER A 156 -75.61 -43.67 78.41
CA SER A 156 -74.41 -43.30 77.64
C SER A 156 -73.34 -42.84 78.61
N GLY A 157 -72.17 -43.47 78.56
CA GLY A 157 -71.06 -43.10 79.44
C GLY A 157 -70.01 -44.19 79.58
N ALA A 158 -69.18 -44.06 80.62
CA ALA A 158 -68.23 -45.09 81.01
C ALA A 158 -68.85 -46.03 82.04
N LEU A 159 -68.59 -47.33 81.89
CA LEU A 159 -68.99 -48.36 82.83
C LEU A 159 -67.74 -48.94 83.50
N ALA A 160 -67.76 -48.99 84.84
CA ALA A 160 -66.86 -49.86 85.59
C ALA A 160 -67.28 -51.34 85.36
N PRO A 161 -66.43 -52.33 85.69
CA PRO A 161 -66.81 -53.74 85.59
C PRO A 161 -68.12 -53.97 86.35
N THR A 162 -69.18 -54.28 85.61
CA THR A 162 -70.53 -54.36 86.16
C THR A 162 -71.09 -55.73 85.84
N THR A 163 -71.39 -56.50 86.88
CA THR A 163 -72.12 -57.76 86.74
C THR A 163 -73.61 -57.45 86.70
N ILE A 164 -74.26 -57.80 85.59
CA ILE A 164 -75.70 -57.71 85.46
C ILE A 164 -76.27 -59.08 85.80
N GLN A 165 -76.98 -59.15 86.93
CA GLN A 165 -77.69 -60.35 87.38
C GLN A 165 -79.19 -60.12 87.28
N LEU A 166 -79.84 -60.94 86.45
CA LEU A 166 -81.29 -60.93 86.27
C LEU A 166 -81.93 -61.86 87.32
N GLY A 167 -83.09 -61.47 87.88
CA GLY A 167 -83.72 -62.15 89.03
C GLY A 167 -84.12 -63.61 88.80
N ALA A 168 -84.32 -64.37 89.89
CA ALA A 168 -84.49 -65.83 89.92
C ALA A 168 -85.83 -66.37 89.35
N SER A 169 -86.83 -65.51 89.13
CA SER A 169 -88.04 -65.80 88.35
C SER A 169 -88.14 -64.76 87.23
N GLY A 170 -87.88 -65.19 85.99
CA GLY A 170 -87.40 -64.29 84.94
C GLY A 170 -88.40 -63.22 84.49
N PRO A 171 -88.05 -61.92 84.53
CA PRO A 171 -88.69 -60.96 83.64
C PRO A 171 -88.19 -61.22 82.22
N SER A 172 -89.09 -61.50 81.28
CA SER A 172 -88.72 -61.47 79.86
C SER A 172 -88.53 -60.02 79.42
N PHE A 173 -87.55 -59.76 78.57
CA PHE A 173 -87.34 -58.47 77.93
C PHE A 173 -87.10 -58.66 76.44
N SER A 174 -87.55 -57.69 75.64
CA SER A 174 -87.55 -57.77 74.19
C SER A 174 -86.13 -57.88 73.63
N VAL A 175 -85.28 -56.85 73.85
CA VAL A 175 -83.85 -56.85 73.47
C VAL A 175 -83.08 -55.87 74.37
N LEU A 176 -81.89 -56.26 74.81
CA LEU A 176 -80.85 -55.40 75.41
C LEU A 176 -79.67 -55.33 74.44
N ASN A 177 -79.37 -54.16 73.89
CA ASN A 177 -78.22 -53.94 73.03
C ASN A 177 -77.16 -53.12 73.75
N LEU A 178 -75.95 -53.68 73.79
CA LEU A 178 -74.73 -53.00 74.21
C LEU A 178 -73.97 -52.60 72.95
N SER A 179 -73.69 -51.31 72.78
CA SER A 179 -73.01 -50.83 71.58
C SER A 179 -72.01 -49.71 71.86
N ILE A 180 -71.01 -49.59 71.00
CA ILE A 180 -70.17 -48.39 70.91
C ILE A 180 -70.85 -47.46 69.88
N PRO A 181 -71.09 -46.19 70.21
CA PRO A 181 -71.67 -45.24 69.26
C PRO A 181 -70.73 -45.00 68.07
N PRO A 182 -71.25 -44.50 66.93
CA PRO A 182 -70.41 -44.16 65.78
C PRO A 182 -69.33 -43.14 66.16
N ILE A 183 -68.15 -43.28 65.56
CA ILE A 183 -67.04 -42.33 65.74
C ILE A 183 -66.90 -41.50 64.46
N HIS A 184 -67.02 -40.18 64.62
CA HIS A 184 -66.76 -39.22 63.54
C HIS A 184 -65.34 -38.66 63.67
N ILE A 185 -64.51 -38.90 62.65
CA ILE A 185 -63.18 -38.31 62.54
C ILE A 185 -63.27 -37.21 61.47
N PRO A 186 -63.16 -35.93 61.85
CA PRO A 186 -63.18 -34.84 60.88
C PRO A 186 -61.95 -34.96 59.97
N GLY A 187 -62.12 -34.67 58.68
CA GLY A 187 -61.00 -34.66 57.73
C GLY A 187 -60.08 -33.47 58.00
N LEU A 188 -58.82 -33.61 57.59
CA LEU A 188 -57.83 -32.54 57.66
C LEU A 188 -57.45 -32.13 56.24
N THR A 189 -57.84 -30.90 55.87
CA THR A 189 -57.51 -30.30 54.58
C THR A 189 -56.84 -28.95 54.82
N ILE A 190 -55.70 -28.73 54.17
CA ILE A 190 -55.08 -27.40 54.11
C ILE A 190 -55.81 -26.63 53.01
N PRO A 191 -56.37 -25.44 53.32
CA PRO A 191 -57.08 -24.63 52.32
C PRO A 191 -56.12 -24.19 51.20
N SER A 192 -56.69 -23.77 50.07
CA SER A 192 -55.89 -23.22 48.97
C SER A 192 -55.08 -22.03 49.45
N VAL A 193 -53.83 -21.95 48.99
CA VAL A 193 -52.94 -20.84 49.29
C VAL A 193 -52.53 -20.16 47.99
N PRO A 194 -52.77 -18.85 47.82
CA PRO A 194 -52.29 -18.13 46.66
C PRO A 194 -50.77 -18.00 46.74
N LEU A 195 -50.08 -18.39 45.67
CA LEU A 195 -48.65 -18.16 45.50
C LEU A 195 -48.47 -17.05 44.47
N ARG A 196 -47.84 -15.95 44.91
CA ARG A 196 -47.46 -14.83 44.05
C ARG A 196 -46.01 -15.00 43.59
N ILE A 197 -45.81 -15.00 42.29
CA ILE A 197 -44.50 -14.78 41.67
C ILE A 197 -44.44 -13.30 41.29
N ASP A 198 -43.42 -12.64 41.81
CA ASP A 198 -43.16 -11.23 41.58
C ASP A 198 -41.68 -11.09 41.19
N VAL A 199 -41.44 -10.72 39.94
CA VAL A 199 -40.11 -10.50 39.40
C VAL A 199 -40.07 -9.11 38.79
N ASP A 200 -39.59 -8.18 39.60
CA ASP A 200 -39.23 -6.83 39.16
C ASP A 200 -37.72 -6.77 38.91
N GLY A 201 -37.33 -6.33 37.72
CA GLY A 201 -35.91 -6.15 37.41
C GLY A 201 -35.67 -5.73 35.97
N GLY A 202 -34.41 -5.81 35.54
CA GLY A 202 -34.04 -5.50 34.18
C GLY A 202 -32.63 -4.98 34.04
N ILE A 203 -32.22 -4.81 32.79
CA ILE A 203 -30.97 -4.16 32.44
C ILE A 203 -31.32 -2.70 32.10
N PRO A 204 -30.83 -1.71 32.86
CA PRO A 204 -31.08 -0.32 32.54
C PRO A 204 -30.43 0.03 31.19
N GLY A 205 -31.07 0.93 30.47
CA GLY A 205 -30.49 1.49 29.26
C GLY A 205 -29.24 2.31 29.60
N PHE A 206 -28.32 2.41 28.65
CA PHE A 206 -27.13 3.22 28.80
C PHE A 206 -26.78 3.89 27.48
N THR A 207 -25.99 4.96 27.55
CA THR A 207 -25.52 5.67 26.36
C THR A 207 -24.00 5.62 26.31
N LEU A 208 -23.46 5.14 25.20
CA LEU A 208 -22.04 5.23 24.87
C LEU A 208 -21.77 6.62 24.28
N PHE A 209 -20.72 7.27 24.79
CA PHE A 209 -20.36 8.65 24.42
C PHE A 209 -21.54 9.64 24.60
N PRO A 210 -22.00 9.92 25.83
CA PRO A 210 -23.17 10.78 26.08
C PRO A 210 -23.06 12.17 25.44
N ASP A 211 -21.85 12.72 25.39
CA ASP A 211 -21.54 14.02 24.79
C ASP A 211 -21.01 13.88 23.34
N GLY A 212 -21.07 12.68 22.77
CA GLY A 212 -20.41 12.31 21.52
C GLY A 212 -18.91 12.05 21.68
N LEU A 213 -18.30 11.44 20.67
CA LEU A 213 -16.85 11.21 20.62
C LEU A 213 -16.25 12.01 19.47
N THR A 214 -15.50 13.05 19.80
CA THR A 214 -14.85 13.91 18.80
C THR A 214 -13.43 13.44 18.54
N PHE A 215 -13.14 13.18 17.27
CA PHE A 215 -11.81 12.88 16.81
C PHE A 215 -11.14 14.18 16.32
N PRO A 216 -9.95 14.51 16.85
CA PRO A 216 -9.24 15.70 16.44
C PRO A 216 -8.78 15.58 14.98
N LYS A 217 -8.48 16.73 14.40
CA LYS A 217 -7.92 16.88 13.06
C LYS A 217 -6.67 16.01 12.90
N ILE A 218 -6.58 15.27 11.79
CA ILE A 218 -5.45 14.37 11.50
C ILE A 218 -4.64 14.93 10.33
N PRO A 219 -3.36 15.32 10.54
CA PRO A 219 -2.49 15.72 9.46
C PRO A 219 -2.05 14.48 8.66
N VAL A 220 -2.23 14.52 7.34
CA VAL A 220 -1.74 13.52 6.40
C VAL A 220 -0.72 14.19 5.49
N HIS A 221 0.52 13.73 5.55
CA HIS A 221 1.58 14.20 4.66
C HIS A 221 1.52 13.43 3.35
N VAL A 222 1.44 14.16 2.24
CA VAL A 222 1.48 13.63 0.88
C VAL A 222 2.77 14.10 0.24
N ASP A 223 3.62 13.13 -0.07
CA ASP A 223 4.84 13.29 -0.87
C ASP A 223 4.65 12.51 -2.18
N ALA A 224 4.60 13.22 -3.31
CA ALA A 224 4.45 12.63 -4.62
C ALA A 224 5.32 13.35 -5.65
N PHE A 225 6.17 12.57 -6.32
CA PHE A 225 7.07 13.04 -7.37
C PHE A 225 6.76 12.36 -8.71
N ALA A 226 6.65 13.15 -9.78
CA ALA A 226 6.66 12.66 -11.15
C ALA A 226 7.43 13.63 -12.07
N GLY A 227 8.52 13.15 -12.67
CA GLY A 227 9.36 13.95 -13.56
C GLY A 227 10.40 13.11 -14.28
N ILE A 228 11.05 13.73 -15.27
CA ILE A 228 12.24 13.18 -15.92
C ILE A 228 13.44 13.70 -15.11
N PRO A 229 14.37 12.83 -14.67
CA PRO A 229 15.55 13.28 -13.96
C PRO A 229 16.44 14.12 -14.87
N ASP A 230 17.22 15.01 -14.26
CA ASP A 230 18.23 15.80 -14.96
C ASP A 230 19.20 14.90 -15.73
N PHE A 231 19.62 15.37 -16.90
CA PHE A 231 20.59 14.66 -17.73
C PHE A 231 21.54 15.63 -18.42
N THR A 232 22.69 15.10 -18.84
CA THR A 232 23.74 15.88 -19.49
C THR A 232 23.88 15.43 -20.94
N ILE A 233 23.78 16.38 -21.87
CA ILE A 233 24.10 16.16 -23.27
C ILE A 233 25.62 16.32 -23.41
N PHE A 234 26.27 15.34 -24.07
CA PHE A 234 27.74 15.22 -24.11
C PHE A 234 28.37 15.18 -22.71
N PRO A 235 28.11 14.14 -21.89
CA PRO A 235 28.58 14.09 -20.50
C PRO A 235 30.10 14.19 -20.34
N ASN A 236 30.87 13.84 -21.38
CA ASN A 236 32.33 13.96 -21.41
C ASN A 236 32.83 15.08 -22.34
N GLY A 237 31.94 16.00 -22.74
CA GLY A 237 32.16 16.95 -23.83
C GLY A 237 32.13 16.28 -25.20
N TYR A 238 32.16 17.09 -26.26
CA TYR A 238 32.23 16.63 -27.64
C TYR A 238 33.25 17.44 -28.42
N THR A 239 34.18 16.78 -29.09
CA THR A 239 35.21 17.44 -29.87
C THR A 239 34.92 17.23 -31.35
N ILE A 240 34.77 18.33 -32.10
CA ILE A 240 34.73 18.30 -33.56
C ILE A 240 36.18 18.33 -34.03
N ASP A 241 36.54 17.36 -34.88
CA ASP A 241 37.90 17.25 -35.39
C ASP A 241 38.31 18.45 -36.26
N PRO A 242 39.61 18.77 -36.32
CA PRO A 242 40.10 19.89 -37.11
C PRO A 242 39.81 19.73 -38.61
N ILE A 243 39.45 20.82 -39.27
CA ILE A 243 39.21 20.85 -40.71
C ILE A 243 40.50 21.29 -41.43
N PRO A 244 41.08 20.48 -42.33
CA PRO A 244 42.28 20.86 -43.06
C PRO A 244 41.97 21.87 -44.16
N LEU A 245 42.72 22.97 -44.21
CA LEU A 245 42.71 23.96 -45.28
C LEU A 245 44.05 23.97 -46.01
N GLN A 246 44.03 23.86 -47.34
CA GLN A 246 45.23 23.86 -48.17
C GLN A 246 45.55 25.25 -48.72
N LEU A 247 46.76 25.73 -48.47
CA LEU A 247 47.29 27.01 -48.96
C LEU A 247 48.37 26.74 -50.02
N ASN A 248 48.17 27.30 -51.21
CA ASN A 248 49.09 27.18 -52.34
C ASN A 248 49.48 28.58 -52.83
N LEU A 249 50.76 28.95 -52.73
CA LEU A 249 51.29 30.22 -53.22
C LEU A 249 52.54 30.00 -54.10
N ASP A 250 52.51 30.58 -55.30
CA ASP A 250 53.64 30.60 -56.22
C ASP A 250 53.98 32.02 -56.64
N LEU A 251 55.25 32.41 -56.48
CA LEU A 251 55.81 33.62 -57.05
C LEU A 251 56.97 33.24 -57.96
N THR A 252 56.95 33.69 -59.20
CA THR A 252 57.99 33.33 -60.18
C THR A 252 58.61 34.57 -60.81
N LEU A 253 59.93 34.50 -61.06
CA LEU A 253 60.67 35.49 -61.81
C LEU A 253 60.96 34.94 -63.21
N GLY A 254 60.59 35.72 -64.23
CA GLY A 254 60.79 35.35 -65.64
C GLY A 254 62.25 35.48 -66.08
N PRO A 255 62.62 34.85 -67.22
CA PRO A 255 64.00 34.86 -67.68
C PRO A 255 64.43 36.24 -68.20
N ILE A 256 65.66 36.63 -67.89
CA ILE A 256 66.25 37.91 -68.31
C ILE A 256 67.33 37.63 -69.36
N ASN A 257 67.25 38.28 -70.53
CA ASN A 257 68.18 38.11 -71.65
C ASN A 257 69.06 39.36 -71.88
N LEU A 258 70.26 39.16 -72.42
CA LEU A 258 71.14 40.23 -72.90
C LEU A 258 71.20 40.26 -74.43
N ASN A 259 71.48 41.44 -74.98
CA ASN A 259 71.69 41.59 -76.43
C ASN A 259 73.07 41.05 -76.85
N PRO A 260 73.23 40.57 -78.10
CA PRO A 260 74.51 40.12 -78.65
C PRO A 260 75.57 41.23 -78.67
N ILE A 261 76.84 40.86 -78.50
CA ILE A 261 77.99 41.79 -78.61
C ILE A 261 78.46 41.85 -80.07
N HIS A 262 78.65 43.06 -80.62
CA HIS A 262 79.07 43.33 -82.00
C HIS A 262 80.35 44.16 -82.02
N ASN A 263 81.32 43.81 -82.88
CA ASN A 263 82.57 44.56 -83.03
C ASN A 263 82.90 44.83 -84.52
N PRO A 264 82.75 46.08 -85.01
CA PRO A 264 82.90 46.41 -86.42
C PRO A 264 84.37 46.53 -86.85
N ALA A 265 84.61 46.48 -88.16
CA ALA A 265 85.95 46.39 -88.74
C ALA A 265 86.53 47.74 -89.24
N VAL A 266 87.84 48.00 -89.04
CA VAL A 266 88.59 49.19 -89.55
C VAL A 266 90.08 48.89 -89.90
N PRO A 267 90.72 49.57 -90.89
CA PRO A 267 92.14 49.33 -91.26
C PRO A 267 93.17 50.06 -90.36
N GLY A 268 94.37 49.46 -90.22
CA GLY A 268 95.52 50.06 -89.54
C GLY A 268 95.66 49.65 -88.08
N PHE A 269 96.01 48.38 -87.83
CA PHE A 269 96.36 47.94 -86.48
C PHE A 269 97.84 48.29 -86.19
N GLY A 270 98.07 49.35 -85.41
CA GLY A 270 99.35 49.61 -84.73
C GLY A 270 100.41 50.52 -85.38
N ASN A 271 100.06 51.60 -86.12
CA ASN A 271 101.02 52.61 -86.61
C ASN A 271 100.69 54.04 -86.09
N THR A 272 101.71 54.79 -85.61
CA THR A 272 101.56 56.04 -84.83
C THR A 272 102.37 57.26 -85.34
N THR A 273 102.69 57.38 -86.63
CA THR A 273 103.21 58.65 -87.21
C THR A 273 102.49 59.10 -88.47
N GLY A 274 102.34 60.43 -88.63
CA GLY A 274 101.41 61.10 -89.53
C GLY A 274 101.79 61.16 -91.02
N ALA A 275 102.76 60.36 -91.47
CA ALA A 275 103.08 60.21 -92.88
C ALA A 275 103.23 58.71 -93.25
N PRO A 276 102.68 58.26 -94.40
CA PRO A 276 102.44 56.83 -94.65
C PRO A 276 103.74 56.02 -94.85
N SER A 277 103.82 54.85 -94.22
CA SER A 277 104.93 53.87 -94.32
C SER A 277 104.36 52.48 -94.64
N SER A 278 104.96 51.75 -95.60
CA SER A 278 104.54 50.39 -95.97
C SER A 278 105.49 49.35 -95.35
N GLY A 279 105.09 48.79 -94.21
CA GLY A 279 105.82 47.72 -93.52
C GLY A 279 105.72 47.84 -92.00
N PHE A 280 105.46 46.71 -91.34
CA PHE A 280 105.35 46.63 -89.88
C PHE A 280 106.65 47.08 -89.21
N PHE A 281 106.50 47.89 -88.15
CA PHE A 281 107.60 48.33 -87.27
C PHE A 281 108.76 49.04 -87.99
N ASN A 282 108.48 50.15 -88.67
CA ASN A 282 109.56 51.13 -88.92
C ASN A 282 109.29 52.43 -88.15
N SER A 283 110.21 52.72 -87.23
CA SER A 283 110.28 53.93 -86.42
C SER A 283 111.12 55.00 -87.14
N GLY A 284 110.52 56.15 -87.41
CA GLY A 284 111.24 57.42 -87.51
C GLY A 284 111.08 58.18 -86.20
#